data_AF-A0A3G1KLX6-F1
#
_entry.id   AF-A0A3G1KLX6-F1
#
_cell.length_a   1.000
_cell.length_b   1.000
_cell.length_c   1.000
_cell.angle_alpha   90.00
_cell.angle_beta   90.00
_cell.angle_gamma   90.00
#
_symmetry.space_group_name_H-M   'P 1'
#
loop_
_entity.id
_entity.type
_entity.pdbx_description
1 polymer ?
#
loop_
_entity_poly.entity_id
_entity_poly.type
_entity_poly.pdbx_seq_one_letter_code
_entity_poly.pdbx_strand_id
1 'polypeptide(L)'
;MTKRNKVFRIAFLLLVLSMVSTVMISGTFAKYTSEYAGQDTALVARWDFQAYEGTTGLGDPDADPVQQLDLFKHEYDVHINQADGVDYIIAPGVNDEFTIKMSFLSDVDATVTVGFTKTADVATDNLPIEYSVDNGTTWVSLTGLANAFAEKVDLAVDGDGDPINTKVTAHSGNTFTFEKSGIDDAAATVITQVVKWRWAFDTAEQGASYATGLGSSDTVDTGFGNTSADGGATRTTYVLNVSVKADQIQPTTI
;
A
#
# COMPACT_ATOMS: atom_id res chain seq x y z
N MET A 1 -41.28 86.80 52.40
CA MET A 1 -40.82 86.74 50.99
C MET A 1 -39.39 86.21 50.99
N THR A 2 -39.19 84.93 50.69
CA THR A 2 -37.88 84.25 50.79
C THR A 2 -37.01 84.58 49.56
N LYS A 3 -35.80 85.14 49.78
CA LYS A 3 -34.84 85.43 48.70
C LYS A 3 -34.40 84.12 48.03
N ARG A 4 -34.71 83.97 46.74
CA ARG A 4 -34.40 82.77 45.96
C ARG A 4 -32.90 82.75 45.61
N ASN A 5 -32.14 81.76 46.10
CA ASN A 5 -30.69 81.59 45.88
C ASN A 5 -30.38 81.20 44.42
N LYS A 6 -30.42 82.19 43.52
CA LYS A 6 -30.16 82.01 42.07
C LYS A 6 -28.74 81.48 41.79
N VAL A 7 -27.77 81.82 42.64
CA VAL A 7 -26.36 81.41 42.51
C VAL A 7 -26.18 79.89 42.62
N PHE A 8 -26.86 79.25 43.57
CA PHE A 8 -26.75 77.79 43.78
C PHE A 8 -27.31 77.00 42.58
N ARG A 9 -28.38 77.50 41.94
CA ARG A 9 -28.93 76.88 40.74
C ARG A 9 -27.99 76.98 39.54
N ILE A 10 -27.28 78.10 39.40
CA ILE A 10 -26.31 78.29 38.32
C ILE A 10 -25.09 77.37 38.53
N ALA A 11 -24.59 77.27 39.77
CA ALA A 11 -23.48 76.37 40.11
C ALA A 11 -23.83 74.89 39.84
N PHE A 12 -25.03 74.47 40.21
CA PHE A 12 -25.50 73.11 39.92
C PHE A 12 -25.65 72.86 38.41
N LEU A 13 -26.13 73.84 37.64
CA LEU A 13 -26.25 73.72 36.19
C LEU A 13 -24.89 73.60 35.51
N LEU A 14 -23.88 74.33 36.00
CA LEU A 14 -22.49 74.22 35.55
C LEU A 14 -21.86 72.86 35.88
N LEU A 15 -22.14 72.31 37.06
CA LEU A 15 -21.68 70.98 37.46
C LEU A 15 -22.31 69.89 36.57
N VAL A 16 -23.61 69.99 36.28
CA VAL A 16 -24.28 69.04 35.38
C VAL A 16 -23.72 69.16 33.97
N LEU A 17 -23.45 70.38 33.49
CA LEU A 17 -22.83 70.59 32.18
C LEU A 17 -21.40 70.02 32.11
N SER A 18 -20.62 70.15 33.19
CA SER A 18 -19.28 69.56 33.24
C SER A 18 -19.35 68.03 33.26
N MET A 19 -20.24 67.42 34.06
CA MET A 19 -20.44 65.96 34.07
C MET A 19 -20.85 65.42 32.70
N VAL A 20 -21.80 66.08 32.01
CA VAL A 20 -22.22 65.67 30.66
C VAL A 20 -21.05 65.76 29.67
N SER A 21 -20.23 66.81 29.76
CA SER A 21 -19.05 66.97 28.91
C SER A 21 -18.02 65.87 29.14
N THR A 22 -17.78 65.46 30.41
CA THR A 22 -16.85 64.38 30.74
C THR A 22 -17.33 63.01 30.26
N VAL A 23 -18.64 62.74 30.33
CA VAL A 23 -19.24 61.49 29.81
C VAL A 23 -19.11 61.41 28.29
N MET A 24 -19.24 62.54 27.58
CA MET A 24 -19.07 62.59 26.12
C MET A 24 -17.62 62.38 25.68
N ILE A 25 -16.64 62.83 26.47
CA ILE A 25 -15.20 62.62 26.18
C ILE A 25 -14.76 61.17 26.47
N SER A 26 -15.38 60.48 27.43
CA SER A 26 -15.10 59.06 27.74
C SER A 26 -15.41 58.13 26.56
N GLY A 27 -16.44 58.45 25.77
CA GLY A 27 -16.78 57.71 24.54
C GLY A 27 -15.73 57.78 23.43
N THR A 28 -14.82 58.76 23.47
CA THR A 28 -13.73 58.91 22.48
C THR A 28 -12.40 58.27 22.88
N PHE A 29 -12.23 57.86 24.15
CA PHE A 29 -11.02 57.14 24.59
C PHE A 29 -11.10 55.61 24.44
N ALA A 30 -12.29 55.06 24.19
CA ALA A 30 -12.51 53.61 24.10
C ALA A 30 -12.45 53.04 22.66
N LYS A 31 -11.96 53.78 21.67
CA LYS A 31 -11.96 53.30 20.27
C LYS A 31 -10.60 53.40 19.58
N TYR A 32 -9.58 52.85 20.25
CA TYR A 32 -8.35 52.38 19.60
C TYR A 32 -8.14 50.91 19.99
N THR A 33 -9.03 50.04 19.52
CA THR A 33 -8.73 48.61 19.48
C THR A 33 -8.27 48.29 18.06
N SER A 34 -6.97 47.99 17.91
CA SER A 34 -6.41 47.46 16.67
C SER A 34 -6.65 45.96 16.67
N GLU A 35 -7.48 45.47 15.76
CA GLU A 35 -7.75 44.03 15.61
C GLU A 35 -6.97 43.53 14.38
N TYR A 36 -6.00 42.65 14.59
CA TYR A 36 -5.23 42.02 13.52
C TYR A 36 -5.93 40.70 13.15
N ALA A 37 -6.68 40.70 12.06
CA ALA A 37 -7.26 39.48 11.51
C ALA A 37 -6.33 38.95 10.41
N GLY A 38 -5.54 37.93 10.73
CA GLY A 38 -4.81 37.13 9.74
C GLY A 38 -5.63 35.89 9.40
N GLN A 39 -5.80 35.60 8.12
CA GLN A 39 -6.27 34.29 7.64
C GLN A 39 -5.11 33.61 6.95
N ASP A 40 -4.87 32.36 7.32
CA ASP A 40 -3.94 31.46 6.65
C ASP A 40 -4.75 30.27 6.09
N THR A 41 -4.35 29.79 4.92
CA THR A 41 -5.01 28.66 4.24
C THR A 41 -3.95 27.66 3.84
N ALA A 42 -4.03 26.46 4.41
CA ALA A 42 -3.21 25.32 4.05
C ALA A 42 -4.07 24.24 3.38
N LEU A 43 -3.48 23.50 2.45
CA LEU A 43 -4.09 22.33 1.84
C LEU A 43 -3.59 21.06 2.54
N VAL A 44 -4.45 20.04 2.62
CA VAL A 44 -4.08 18.70 3.11
C VAL A 44 -3.54 17.90 1.93
N ALA A 45 -2.46 17.16 2.14
CA ALA A 45 -1.86 16.30 1.12
C ALA A 45 -2.84 15.21 0.65
N ARG A 46 -2.89 14.97 -0.66
CA ARG A 46 -3.62 13.84 -1.25
C ARG A 46 -2.90 12.53 -0.94
N TRP A 47 -3.68 11.49 -0.69
CA TRP A 47 -3.23 10.13 -0.49
C TRP A 47 -4.31 9.14 -0.94
N ASP A 48 -3.97 8.31 -1.92
CA ASP A 48 -4.76 7.18 -2.38
C ASP A 48 -3.81 6.07 -2.83
N PHE A 49 -3.97 4.90 -2.23
CA PHE A 49 -3.15 3.72 -2.50
C PHE A 49 -4.07 2.51 -2.68
N GLN A 50 -3.91 1.80 -3.79
CA GLN A 50 -4.72 0.64 -4.13
C GLN A 50 -3.83 -0.48 -4.68
N ALA A 51 -4.12 -1.72 -4.32
CA ALA A 51 -3.42 -2.90 -4.81
C ALA A 51 -4.39 -3.86 -5.51
N TYR A 52 -3.90 -4.56 -6.52
CA TYR A 52 -4.68 -5.44 -7.38
C TYR A 52 -3.91 -6.71 -7.72
N GLU A 53 -4.63 -7.80 -7.92
CA GLU A 53 -4.16 -8.97 -8.65
C GLU A 53 -4.77 -8.92 -10.05
N GLY A 54 -3.95 -8.68 -11.08
CA GLY A 54 -4.39 -8.46 -12.44
C GLY A 54 -5.34 -7.25 -12.60
N THR A 55 -6.65 -7.50 -12.54
CA THR A 55 -7.73 -6.47 -12.57
C THR A 55 -8.63 -6.51 -11.34
N THR A 56 -8.40 -7.46 -10.43
CA THR A 56 -9.20 -7.67 -9.21
C THR A 56 -8.58 -6.89 -8.07
N GLY A 57 -9.36 -6.03 -7.39
CA GLY A 57 -8.86 -5.27 -6.25
C GLY A 57 -8.60 -6.17 -5.03
N LEU A 58 -7.49 -5.94 -4.34
CA LEU A 58 -7.08 -6.65 -3.12
C LEU A 58 -7.74 -6.07 -1.85
N GLY A 59 -8.90 -5.42 -1.99
CA GLY A 59 -9.58 -4.78 -0.87
C GLY A 59 -8.84 -3.57 -0.30
N ASP A 60 -9.32 -3.10 0.86
CA ASP A 60 -8.73 -1.97 1.59
C ASP A 60 -7.60 -2.48 2.49
N PRO A 61 -6.34 -2.01 2.30
CA PRO A 61 -5.19 -2.47 3.08
C PRO A 61 -5.32 -2.17 4.59
N ASP A 62 -6.13 -1.19 4.99
CA ASP A 62 -6.36 -0.86 6.41
C ASP A 62 -7.45 -1.72 7.06
N ALA A 63 -8.38 -2.27 6.26
CA ALA A 63 -9.46 -3.11 6.74
C ALA A 63 -9.07 -4.60 6.80
N ASP A 64 -8.35 -5.08 5.78
CA ASP A 64 -7.82 -6.44 5.71
C ASP A 64 -6.45 -6.47 5.01
N PRO A 65 -5.35 -6.39 5.78
CA PRO A 65 -4.02 -6.25 5.21
C PRO A 65 -3.50 -7.51 4.52
N VAL A 66 -4.20 -8.65 4.64
CA VAL A 66 -3.76 -9.94 4.09
C VAL A 66 -4.85 -10.50 3.19
N GLN A 67 -4.64 -10.44 1.89
CA GLN A 67 -5.54 -11.07 0.93
C GLN A 67 -5.07 -12.47 0.58
N GLN A 68 -6.00 -13.42 0.63
CA GLN A 68 -5.78 -14.75 0.09
C GLN A 68 -5.81 -14.67 -1.43
N LEU A 69 -4.83 -15.26 -2.07
CA LEU A 69 -4.77 -15.36 -3.51
C LEU A 69 -4.80 -16.82 -3.91
N ASP A 70 -5.74 -17.15 -4.79
CA ASP A 70 -5.78 -18.43 -5.49
C ASP A 70 -4.94 -18.32 -6.77
N LEU A 71 -3.63 -18.49 -6.61
CA LEU A 71 -2.61 -18.09 -7.59
C LEU A 71 -2.23 -19.16 -8.60
N PHE A 72 -2.88 -20.32 -8.53
CA PHE A 72 -2.52 -21.47 -9.35
C PHE A 72 -3.50 -21.67 -10.49
N LYS A 73 -4.22 -20.62 -10.89
CA LYS A 73 -5.04 -20.65 -12.09
C LYS A 73 -4.14 -20.80 -13.33
N HIS A 74 -4.10 -22.00 -13.89
CA HIS A 74 -3.30 -22.34 -15.06
C HIS A 74 -4.06 -23.18 -16.08
N GLU A 75 -3.61 -23.20 -17.33
CA GLU A 75 -4.16 -24.11 -18.34
C GLU A 75 -3.72 -25.56 -18.04
N TYR A 76 -4.60 -26.54 -18.30
CA TYR A 76 -4.31 -27.98 -18.10
C TYR A 76 -3.78 -28.63 -19.38
N ASP A 77 -2.85 -27.99 -20.06
CA ASP A 77 -2.33 -28.45 -21.35
C ASP A 77 -1.18 -29.46 -21.21
N VAL A 78 -0.53 -29.52 -20.04
CA VAL A 78 0.57 -30.44 -19.73
C VAL A 78 0.17 -31.42 -18.62
N HIS A 79 -0.04 -32.69 -19.00
CA HIS A 79 -0.03 -33.88 -18.13
C HIS A 79 -0.97 -33.90 -16.90
N ILE A 80 -1.88 -32.95 -16.76
CA ILE A 80 -2.95 -32.95 -15.76
C ILE A 80 -4.28 -33.25 -16.46
N ASN A 81 -4.97 -34.29 -16.00
CA ASN A 81 -6.16 -34.79 -16.69
C ASN A 81 -7.36 -33.84 -16.63
N GLN A 82 -7.55 -33.11 -15.52
CA GLN A 82 -8.64 -32.13 -15.31
C GLN A 82 -8.52 -31.42 -13.94
N ALA A 83 -9.23 -30.30 -13.78
CA ALA A 83 -9.48 -29.61 -12.51
C ALA A 83 -10.23 -30.46 -11.47
N ASP A 84 -10.17 -30.06 -10.19
CA ASP A 84 -11.11 -30.56 -9.17
C ASP A 84 -12.31 -29.61 -9.02
N GLY A 85 -13.35 -29.81 -9.82
CA GLY A 85 -14.46 -28.85 -9.85
C GLY A 85 -13.98 -27.49 -10.38
N VAL A 86 -13.80 -26.52 -9.48
CA VAL A 86 -13.29 -25.17 -9.80
C VAL A 86 -11.82 -24.96 -9.42
N ASP A 87 -11.23 -25.89 -8.66
CA ASP A 87 -9.90 -25.73 -8.07
C ASP A 87 -8.80 -26.26 -9.00
N TYR A 88 -7.69 -25.52 -9.05
CA TYR A 88 -6.53 -25.88 -9.84
C TYR A 88 -5.63 -26.91 -9.15
N ILE A 89 -5.16 -27.89 -9.93
CA ILE A 89 -4.30 -28.96 -9.43
C ILE A 89 -2.88 -28.64 -9.86
N ILE A 90 -2.00 -28.48 -8.88
CA ILE A 90 -0.57 -28.34 -9.12
C ILE A 90 0.16 -29.66 -8.89
N ALA A 91 1.20 -29.88 -9.68
CA ALA A 91 2.00 -31.09 -9.67
C ALA A 91 3.45 -30.78 -10.09
N PRO A 92 4.40 -31.70 -9.89
CA PRO A 92 5.76 -31.57 -10.39
C PRO A 92 5.81 -31.17 -11.87
N GLY A 93 6.58 -30.14 -12.19
CA GLY A 93 6.73 -29.62 -13.55
C GLY A 93 5.66 -28.63 -14.01
N VAL A 94 4.64 -28.34 -13.18
CA VAL A 94 3.67 -27.28 -13.46
C VAL A 94 4.24 -25.92 -13.05
N ASN A 95 4.00 -24.91 -13.87
CA ASN A 95 4.41 -23.54 -13.64
C ASN A 95 3.37 -22.58 -14.22
N ASP A 96 3.27 -21.38 -13.64
CA ASP A 96 2.50 -20.28 -14.22
C ASP A 96 2.96 -18.94 -13.65
N GLU A 97 2.19 -17.88 -13.87
CA GLU A 97 2.45 -16.53 -13.38
C GLU A 97 1.18 -15.83 -12.87
N PHE A 98 1.38 -14.88 -11.96
CA PHE A 98 0.36 -13.94 -11.53
C PHE A 98 0.93 -12.53 -11.53
N THR A 99 0.06 -11.52 -11.55
CA THR A 99 0.47 -10.13 -11.63
C THR A 99 -0.05 -9.34 -10.43
N ILE A 100 0.85 -8.67 -9.72
CA ILE A 100 0.51 -7.70 -8.68
C ILE A 100 0.63 -6.30 -9.27
N LYS A 101 -0.45 -5.52 -9.19
CA LYS A 101 -0.45 -4.11 -9.57
C LYS A 101 -0.70 -3.24 -8.35
N MET A 102 -0.03 -2.10 -8.30
CA MET A 102 -0.18 -1.11 -7.24
C MET A 102 -0.38 0.25 -7.89
N SER A 103 -1.38 0.99 -7.43
CA SER A 103 -1.71 2.33 -7.89
C SER A 103 -1.46 3.32 -6.76
N PHE A 104 -0.69 4.36 -7.04
CA PHE A 104 -0.29 5.39 -6.08
C PHE A 104 -0.64 6.78 -6.59
N LEU A 105 -1.47 7.48 -5.82
CA LEU A 105 -1.68 8.92 -5.98
C LEU A 105 -1.36 9.58 -4.63
N SER A 106 -0.20 10.21 -4.54
CA SER A 106 0.30 10.76 -3.29
C SER A 106 1.11 12.03 -3.52
N ASP A 107 0.83 13.08 -2.74
CA ASP A 107 1.62 14.32 -2.73
C ASP A 107 2.90 14.19 -1.88
N VAL A 108 3.12 13.02 -1.28
CA VAL A 108 4.17 12.71 -0.29
C VAL A 108 4.83 11.38 -0.61
N ASP A 109 6.08 11.24 -0.23
CA ASP A 109 6.80 9.98 -0.41
C ASP A 109 6.21 8.91 0.53
N ALA A 110 6.31 7.64 0.12
CA ALA A 110 5.75 6.50 0.83
C ALA A 110 6.78 5.38 0.97
N THR A 111 6.79 4.70 2.11
CA THR A 111 7.44 3.41 2.26
C THR A 111 6.40 2.31 2.04
N VAL A 112 6.62 1.47 1.04
CA VAL A 112 5.77 0.32 0.74
C VAL A 112 6.41 -0.93 1.32
N THR A 113 5.62 -1.74 2.02
CA THR A 113 6.02 -3.03 2.58
C THR A 113 5.18 -4.12 1.92
N VAL A 114 5.85 -5.15 1.39
CA VAL A 114 5.22 -6.31 0.76
C VAL A 114 5.47 -7.55 1.60
N GLY A 115 4.46 -8.40 1.76
CA GLY A 115 4.58 -9.68 2.45
C GLY A 115 3.95 -10.80 1.63
N PHE A 116 4.57 -11.98 1.70
CA PHE A 116 4.02 -13.21 1.16
C PHE A 116 4.05 -14.28 2.25
N THR A 117 2.92 -14.93 2.47
CA THR A 117 2.80 -16.04 3.41
C THR A 117 1.97 -17.14 2.77
N LYS A 118 2.05 -18.37 3.28
CA LYS A 118 1.10 -19.42 2.91
C LYS A 118 0.19 -19.71 4.08
N THR A 119 -1.03 -20.12 3.80
CA THR A 119 -1.91 -20.65 4.85
C THR A 119 -1.29 -21.93 5.39
N ALA A 120 -1.08 -21.98 6.71
CA ALA A 120 -0.36 -23.07 7.35
C ALA A 120 -1.16 -24.37 7.27
N ASP A 121 -0.59 -25.36 6.59
CA ASP A 121 -1.06 -26.75 6.56
C ASP A 121 0.16 -27.66 6.48
N VAL A 122 0.26 -28.62 7.40
CA VAL A 122 1.34 -29.63 7.46
C VAL A 122 1.51 -30.40 6.15
N ALA A 123 0.43 -30.59 5.37
CA ALA A 123 0.50 -31.25 4.07
C ALA A 123 1.11 -30.34 2.98
N THR A 124 1.11 -29.02 3.19
CA THR A 124 1.66 -28.03 2.25
C THR A 124 3.03 -27.47 2.67
N ASP A 125 3.50 -27.81 3.87
CA ASP A 125 4.63 -27.12 4.49
C ASP A 125 5.94 -27.33 3.73
N ASN A 126 6.08 -28.46 3.04
CA ASN A 126 7.29 -28.85 2.33
C ASN A 126 7.13 -28.88 0.81
N LEU A 127 6.02 -28.38 0.25
CA LEU A 127 5.88 -28.34 -1.21
C LEU A 127 7.00 -27.48 -1.82
N PRO A 128 7.69 -27.97 -2.87
CA PRO A 128 8.85 -27.33 -3.46
C PRO A 128 8.42 -26.23 -4.45
N ILE A 129 7.60 -25.28 -3.98
CA ILE A 129 7.14 -24.17 -4.80
C ILE A 129 8.17 -23.05 -4.76
N GLU A 130 8.59 -22.62 -5.95
CA GLU A 130 9.54 -21.54 -6.13
C GLU A 130 8.92 -20.41 -6.94
N TYR A 131 9.48 -19.22 -6.77
CA TYR A 131 8.97 -18.00 -7.34
C TYR A 131 10.07 -17.21 -8.04
N SER A 132 9.72 -16.48 -9.09
CA SER A 132 10.62 -15.61 -9.82
C SER A 132 9.94 -14.28 -10.13
N VAL A 133 10.70 -13.20 -9.99
CA VAL A 133 10.26 -11.81 -10.27
C VAL A 133 11.03 -11.18 -11.42
N ASP A 134 11.88 -11.98 -12.09
CA ASP A 134 12.78 -11.58 -13.17
C ASP A 134 12.64 -12.50 -14.40
N ASN A 135 11.38 -12.84 -14.70
CA ASN A 135 10.99 -13.64 -15.86
C ASN A 135 11.62 -15.04 -15.90
N GLY A 136 11.85 -15.64 -14.74
CA GLY A 136 12.40 -17.00 -14.59
C GLY A 136 13.92 -17.06 -14.59
N THR A 137 14.63 -15.93 -14.47
CA THR A 137 16.10 -15.89 -14.45
C THR A 137 16.66 -16.34 -13.11
N THR A 138 16.04 -15.89 -12.02
CA THR A 138 16.34 -16.33 -10.65
C THR A 138 15.09 -16.84 -9.97
N TRP A 139 15.24 -17.91 -9.21
CA TRP A 139 14.16 -18.54 -8.45
C TRP A 139 14.47 -18.50 -6.97
N VAL A 140 13.47 -18.15 -6.17
CA VAL A 140 13.56 -18.04 -4.72
C VAL A 140 12.43 -18.83 -4.06
N SER A 141 12.67 -19.29 -2.84
CA SER A 141 11.60 -19.83 -2.01
C SER A 141 10.63 -18.73 -1.56
N LEU A 142 9.50 -19.13 -0.97
CA LEU A 142 8.54 -18.21 -0.37
C LEU A 142 9.19 -17.21 0.61
N THR A 143 10.20 -17.63 1.38
CA THR A 143 10.90 -16.74 2.33
C THR A 143 11.73 -15.66 1.64
N GLY A 144 12.19 -15.90 0.41
CA GLY A 144 12.97 -14.93 -0.38
C GLY A 144 12.12 -14.03 -1.27
N LEU A 145 10.87 -14.44 -1.56
CA LEU A 145 10.00 -13.77 -2.53
C LEU A 145 9.77 -12.29 -2.24
N ALA A 146 9.45 -11.93 -0.99
CA ALA A 146 9.14 -10.54 -0.64
C ALA A 146 10.33 -9.59 -0.87
N ASN A 147 11.55 -10.04 -0.58
CA ASN A 147 12.77 -9.26 -0.82
C ASN A 147 13.07 -9.16 -2.32
N ALA A 148 12.98 -10.27 -3.05
CA ALA A 148 13.17 -10.28 -4.50
C ALA A 148 12.16 -9.35 -5.20
N PHE A 149 10.89 -9.38 -4.78
CA PHE A 149 9.84 -8.50 -5.27
C PHE A 149 10.20 -7.02 -5.08
N ALA A 150 10.57 -6.62 -3.86
CA ALA A 150 10.95 -5.23 -3.57
C ALA A 150 12.20 -4.77 -4.35
N GLU A 151 13.15 -5.67 -4.61
CA GLU A 151 14.32 -5.41 -5.44
C GLU A 151 13.96 -5.22 -6.93
N LYS A 152 13.00 -5.98 -7.46
CA LYS A 152 12.67 -6.00 -8.89
C LYS A 152 11.47 -5.16 -9.31
N VAL A 153 10.77 -4.57 -8.35
CA VAL A 153 9.61 -3.68 -8.58
C VAL A 153 9.92 -2.50 -9.50
N ASP A 154 11.20 -2.25 -9.79
CA ASP A 154 11.80 -1.20 -10.63
C ASP A 154 11.69 -1.41 -12.16
N LEU A 155 11.01 -2.45 -12.67
CA LEU A 155 11.08 -2.81 -14.10
C LEU A 155 9.79 -2.74 -14.94
N ALA A 156 8.68 -2.17 -14.44
CA ALA A 156 7.54 -1.89 -15.31
C ALA A 156 8.00 -0.94 -16.44
N VAL A 157 7.47 -1.12 -17.65
CA VAL A 157 7.82 -0.36 -18.86
C VAL A 157 6.52 0.12 -19.48
N ASP A 158 6.43 1.37 -19.94
CA ASP A 158 5.22 1.91 -20.55
C ASP A 158 5.04 1.38 -21.97
N GLY A 159 3.93 1.78 -22.60
CA GLY A 159 3.61 1.38 -23.97
C GLY A 159 4.63 1.82 -25.02
N ASP A 160 5.60 2.67 -24.65
CA ASP A 160 6.66 3.19 -25.50
C ASP A 160 8.03 2.55 -25.22
N GLY A 161 8.12 1.64 -24.25
CA GLY A 161 9.37 0.96 -23.91
C GLY A 161 10.26 1.75 -22.92
N ASP A 162 9.74 2.82 -22.33
CA ASP A 162 10.40 3.57 -21.26
C ASP A 162 10.09 2.93 -19.89
N PRO A 163 11.06 2.85 -18.96
CA PRO A 163 10.77 2.34 -17.63
C PRO A 163 9.66 3.18 -16.96
N ILE A 164 8.52 2.56 -16.61
CA ILE A 164 7.45 3.11 -15.76
C ILE A 164 7.97 3.49 -14.36
N ASN A 165 9.18 3.07 -13.99
CA ASN A 165 9.72 3.20 -12.65
C ASN A 165 10.96 4.11 -12.59
N THR A 166 10.75 5.42 -12.58
CA THR A 166 11.74 6.33 -11.97
C THR A 166 11.34 6.73 -10.54
N LYS A 167 10.21 6.21 -10.04
CA LYS A 167 9.60 6.62 -8.76
C LYS A 167 9.92 5.69 -7.60
N VAL A 168 10.57 4.56 -7.83
CA VAL A 168 11.14 3.75 -6.75
C VAL A 168 12.59 4.20 -6.54
N THR A 169 12.92 4.70 -5.36
CA THR A 169 14.21 5.37 -5.11
C THR A 169 15.16 4.57 -4.21
N ALA A 170 14.61 3.64 -3.43
CA ALA A 170 15.37 2.78 -2.53
C ALA A 170 14.59 1.48 -2.27
N HIS A 171 15.31 0.42 -1.94
CA HIS A 171 14.76 -0.83 -1.42
C HIS A 171 15.59 -1.32 -0.23
N SER A 172 14.96 -2.03 0.70
CA SER A 172 15.64 -2.66 1.83
C SER A 172 14.82 -3.84 2.36
N GLY A 173 15.28 -5.07 2.14
CA GLY A 173 14.50 -6.24 2.50
C GLY A 173 13.19 -6.26 1.71
N ASN A 174 12.06 -6.42 2.40
CA ASN A 174 10.74 -6.47 1.77
C ASN A 174 10.06 -5.10 1.60
N THR A 175 10.82 -4.01 1.71
CA THR A 175 10.31 -2.65 1.56
C THR A 175 10.97 -1.90 0.41
N PHE A 176 10.24 -0.95 -0.16
CA PHE A 176 10.77 0.01 -1.13
C PHE A 176 10.14 1.39 -0.94
N THR A 177 10.87 2.43 -1.33
CA THR A 177 10.42 3.83 -1.23
C THR A 177 9.84 4.28 -2.55
N PHE A 178 8.55 4.63 -2.53
CA PHE A 178 7.87 5.30 -3.63
C PHE A 178 7.95 6.82 -3.43
N GLU A 179 8.54 7.52 -4.40
CA GLU A 179 8.54 8.98 -4.47
C GLU A 179 7.14 9.47 -4.83
N LYS A 180 6.72 10.60 -4.24
CA LYS A 180 5.45 11.27 -4.56
C LYS A 180 5.14 11.27 -6.07
N SER A 181 3.89 10.96 -6.37
CA SER A 181 3.36 11.03 -7.72
C SER A 181 3.08 12.50 -8.07
N GLY A 182 3.13 12.84 -9.36
CA GLY A 182 3.22 14.21 -9.86
C GLY A 182 2.33 15.21 -9.10
N ILE A 183 2.97 16.21 -8.50
CA ILE A 183 2.32 17.32 -7.76
C ILE A 183 1.27 18.04 -8.63
N ASP A 184 1.31 17.87 -9.96
CA ASP A 184 0.38 18.42 -10.95
C ASP A 184 -0.34 17.36 -11.82
N ASP A 185 -0.01 16.06 -11.67
CA ASP A 185 -0.66 14.98 -12.41
C ASP A 185 -1.94 14.54 -11.70
N ALA A 186 -3.03 14.51 -12.45
CA ALA A 186 -4.30 13.94 -11.98
C ALA A 186 -4.30 12.40 -12.03
N ALA A 187 -3.26 11.78 -12.61
CA ALA A 187 -3.18 10.34 -12.83
C ALA A 187 -2.32 9.67 -11.75
N ALA A 188 -2.82 8.57 -11.20
CA ALA A 188 -2.04 7.72 -10.31
C ALA A 188 -0.88 7.06 -11.06
N THR A 189 0.26 6.90 -10.39
CA THR A 189 1.35 6.06 -10.88
C THR A 189 1.02 4.60 -10.63
N VAL A 190 1.12 3.77 -11.67
CA VAL A 190 0.81 2.33 -11.58
C VAL A 190 2.08 1.53 -11.71
N ILE A 191 2.41 0.75 -10.69
CA ILE A 191 3.49 -0.24 -10.69
C ILE A 191 2.88 -1.60 -10.99
N THR A 192 3.47 -2.34 -11.94
CA THR A 192 3.04 -3.70 -12.29
C THR A 192 4.23 -4.65 -12.16
N GLN A 193 4.07 -5.70 -11.35
CA GLN A 193 5.07 -6.74 -11.17
C GLN A 193 4.46 -8.11 -11.48
N VAL A 194 5.08 -8.82 -12.41
CA VAL A 194 4.75 -10.22 -12.71
C VAL A 194 5.58 -11.12 -11.80
N VAL A 195 4.93 -12.10 -11.19
CA VAL A 195 5.55 -13.13 -10.37
C VAL A 195 5.26 -14.47 -11.00
N LYS A 196 6.31 -15.17 -11.44
CA LYS A 196 6.23 -16.55 -11.90
C LYS A 196 6.35 -17.49 -10.72
N TRP A 197 5.68 -18.63 -10.79
CA TRP A 197 5.84 -19.72 -9.84
C TRP A 197 6.05 -21.04 -10.58
N ARG A 198 6.64 -22.00 -9.90
CA ARG A 198 6.79 -23.38 -10.39
C ARG A 198 6.80 -24.38 -9.25
N TRP A 199 6.36 -25.60 -9.53
CA TRP A 199 6.72 -26.76 -8.73
C TRP A 199 8.10 -27.25 -9.15
N ALA A 200 9.11 -27.01 -8.32
CA ALA A 200 10.46 -27.49 -8.57
C ALA A 200 10.55 -29.01 -8.36
N PHE A 201 11.07 -29.71 -9.37
CA PHE A 201 11.34 -31.16 -9.37
C PHE A 201 12.86 -31.40 -9.45
N ASP A 202 13.34 -32.57 -9.85
CA ASP A 202 14.78 -32.88 -9.81
C ASP A 202 15.65 -31.79 -10.46
N THR A 203 16.60 -31.25 -9.70
CA THR A 203 17.47 -30.14 -10.12
C THR A 203 18.33 -30.50 -11.34
N ALA A 204 18.64 -31.78 -11.54
CA ALA A 204 19.37 -32.28 -12.70
C ALA A 204 18.50 -32.28 -13.97
N GLU A 205 17.19 -32.42 -13.83
CA GLU A 205 16.23 -32.50 -14.94
C GLU A 205 15.58 -31.15 -15.27
N GLN A 206 15.67 -30.21 -14.33
CA GLN A 206 15.20 -28.85 -14.53
C GLN A 206 15.88 -28.13 -15.70
N GLY A 207 17.09 -28.49 -16.14
CA GLY A 207 17.77 -27.85 -17.27
C GLY A 207 18.39 -26.47 -16.95
N ALA A 208 19.14 -25.90 -17.90
CA ALA A 208 19.99 -24.72 -17.66
C ALA A 208 19.22 -23.43 -17.32
N SER A 209 17.99 -23.28 -17.83
CA SER A 209 17.13 -22.10 -17.57
C SER A 209 16.54 -22.06 -16.15
N TYR A 210 16.86 -23.05 -15.33
CA TYR A 210 16.11 -23.41 -14.13
C TYR A 210 17.04 -23.82 -12.97
N ALA A 211 18.37 -23.76 -13.19
CA ALA A 211 19.42 -24.39 -12.39
C ALA A 211 19.77 -23.70 -11.06
N THR A 212 18.92 -22.82 -10.54
CA THR A 212 19.12 -22.17 -9.23
C THR A 212 17.85 -22.30 -8.41
N GLY A 213 17.65 -23.43 -7.73
CA GLY A 213 16.44 -23.62 -6.93
C GLY A 213 16.32 -24.97 -6.23
N LEU A 214 15.67 -24.98 -5.08
CA LEU A 214 15.32 -26.11 -4.22
C LEU A 214 14.70 -27.25 -5.05
N GLY A 215 15.49 -28.24 -5.42
CA GLY A 215 14.97 -29.44 -6.08
C GLY A 215 14.33 -30.40 -5.07
N SER A 216 13.14 -30.89 -5.39
CA SER A 216 12.59 -32.11 -4.78
C SER A 216 13.08 -33.33 -5.55
N SER A 217 12.98 -34.51 -4.93
CA SER A 217 13.25 -35.78 -5.62
C SER A 217 11.94 -36.48 -5.94
N ASP A 218 11.92 -37.35 -6.95
CA ASP A 218 10.74 -38.15 -7.31
C ASP A 218 10.08 -38.86 -6.12
N THR A 219 10.89 -39.33 -5.16
CA THR A 219 10.39 -40.00 -3.95
C THR A 219 9.61 -39.03 -3.05
N VAL A 220 10.10 -37.80 -2.91
CA VAL A 220 9.48 -36.75 -2.11
C VAL A 220 8.22 -36.23 -2.81
N ASP A 221 8.29 -36.00 -4.12
CA ASP A 221 7.14 -35.58 -4.93
C ASP A 221 6.01 -36.61 -4.93
N THR A 222 6.35 -37.89 -5.07
CA THR A 222 5.39 -38.99 -4.93
C THR A 222 4.79 -39.03 -3.52
N GLY A 223 5.58 -38.73 -2.49
CA GLY A 223 5.12 -38.61 -1.11
C GLY A 223 4.07 -37.51 -0.92
N PHE A 224 4.25 -36.35 -1.56
CA PHE A 224 3.24 -35.28 -1.55
C PHE A 224 1.96 -35.71 -2.26
N GLY A 225 2.07 -36.38 -3.41
CA GLY A 225 0.94 -36.95 -4.13
C GLY A 225 0.14 -37.94 -3.26
N ASN A 226 0.83 -38.86 -2.58
CA ASN A 226 0.21 -39.82 -1.67
C ASN A 226 -0.47 -39.13 -0.48
N THR A 227 0.20 -38.14 0.12
CA THR A 227 -0.37 -37.37 1.25
C THR A 227 -1.65 -36.65 0.84
N SER A 228 -1.67 -36.06 -0.36
CA SER A 228 -2.87 -35.42 -0.92
C SER A 228 -3.99 -36.42 -1.22
N ALA A 229 -3.65 -37.66 -1.61
CA ALA A 229 -4.63 -38.74 -1.82
C ALA A 229 -5.18 -39.34 -0.50
N ASP A 230 -4.33 -39.47 0.52
CA ASP A 230 -4.67 -40.06 1.83
C ASP A 230 -5.54 -39.12 2.70
N GLY A 231 -5.71 -37.86 2.32
CA GLY A 231 -6.64 -36.90 2.92
C GLY A 231 -8.13 -37.24 2.76
N GLY A 232 -8.48 -38.30 2.00
CA GLY A 232 -9.86 -38.71 1.74
C GLY A 232 -10.49 -37.98 0.55
N ALA A 233 -11.74 -37.54 0.66
CA ALA A 233 -12.49 -36.88 -0.43
C ALA A 233 -12.02 -35.44 -0.73
N THR A 234 -11.07 -34.90 0.03
CA THR A 234 -10.56 -33.53 -0.09
C THR A 234 -9.05 -33.55 -0.28
N ARG A 235 -8.58 -32.97 -1.38
CA ARG A 235 -7.16 -32.81 -1.71
C ARG A 235 -6.49 -31.79 -0.79
N THR A 236 -5.17 -31.87 -0.68
CA THR A 236 -4.37 -30.83 -0.02
C THR A 236 -4.48 -29.50 -0.79
N THR A 237 -4.83 -28.41 -0.11
CA THR A 237 -5.00 -27.08 -0.71
C THR A 237 -3.83 -26.17 -0.35
N TYR A 238 -3.12 -25.66 -1.35
CA TYR A 238 -2.11 -24.63 -1.15
C TYR A 238 -2.71 -23.24 -1.40
N VAL A 239 -2.62 -22.35 -0.42
CA VAL A 239 -3.10 -20.96 -0.52
C VAL A 239 -1.95 -20.02 -0.24
N LEU A 240 -1.62 -19.15 -1.20
CA LEU A 240 -0.66 -18.06 -1.00
C LEU A 240 -1.43 -16.80 -0.60
N ASN A 241 -0.94 -16.10 0.41
CA ASN A 241 -1.50 -14.84 0.86
C ASN A 241 -0.49 -13.73 0.57
N VAL A 242 -1.00 -12.59 0.12
CA VAL A 242 -0.21 -11.37 -0.09
C VAL A 242 -0.64 -10.29 0.91
N SER A 243 0.32 -9.50 1.36
CA SER A 243 0.06 -8.24 2.05
C SER A 243 0.82 -7.12 1.39
N VAL A 244 0.17 -5.97 1.19
CA VAL A 244 0.82 -4.75 0.70
C VAL A 244 0.34 -3.58 1.54
N LYS A 245 1.29 -2.86 2.14
CA LYS A 245 1.01 -1.71 2.99
C LYS A 245 1.88 -0.53 2.56
N ALA A 246 1.28 0.64 2.45
CA ALA A 246 1.99 1.89 2.17
C ALA A 246 1.88 2.82 3.38
N ASP A 247 3.03 3.29 3.88
CA ASP A 247 3.12 4.25 4.98
C ASP A 247 3.71 5.56 4.47
N GLN A 248 3.03 6.68 4.74
CA GLN A 248 3.52 8.01 4.40
C GLN A 248 4.83 8.33 5.14
N ILE A 249 5.82 8.87 4.41
CA ILE A 249 7.05 9.41 4.99
C ILE A 249 6.77 10.83 5.49
N GLN A 250 7.09 11.10 6.76
CA GLN A 250 6.88 12.41 7.35
C GLN A 250 7.83 13.45 6.73
N PRO A 251 7.34 14.68 6.43
CA PRO A 251 8.21 15.76 5.99
C PRO A 251 9.27 16.04 7.05
N THR A 252 10.54 16.12 6.66
CA THR A 252 11.60 16.58 7.57
C THR A 252 11.38 18.06 7.88
N THR A 253 11.36 18.43 9.17
CA THR A 253 11.39 19.84 9.57
C THR A 253 12.63 20.51 8.99
N ILE A 254 12.42 21.57 8.19
CA ILE A 254 13.47 22.44 7.66
C ILE A 254 13.98 23.36 8.77
#